data_AF-A0A7J6QD55-F1
#
_entry.id   AF-A0A7J6QD55-F1
#
_cell.length_a   1.000
_cell.length_b   1.000
_cell.length_c   1.000
_cell.angle_alpha   90.00
_cell.angle_beta   90.00
_cell.angle_gamma   90.00
#
_symmetry.space_group_name_H-M   'P 1'
#
loop_
_entity.id
_entity.type
_entity.pdbx_description
1 polymer ?
#
loop_
_entity_poly.entity_id
_entity_poly.type
_entity_poly.pdbx_seq_one_letter_code
_entity_poly.pdbx_strand_id
1 'polypeptide(L)'
;MSTPDQQQSSSGYNTNEQHDEQGKRIRIPVSSSSPSDHDANHGGDDTQQNRKATNIDNDQLQQHGGDDAPESAVKSAASPPKMDNPDLQAMVNKVWPALMTEVEKKSTSMEQDLIKRHNIRMMNEMQEVVRQIKIAKVRNDEVLRAYHAKHGELTRAVTDVVEKQQSLSNDLEDVKRKMAQLKQELTLRCEGEI
;
A
#
# COMPACT_ATOMS: atom_id res chain seq x y z
N MET A 1 18.17 -42.21 41.33
CA MET A 1 18.68 -40.82 41.51
C MET A 1 18.65 -40.14 40.16
N SER A 2 18.04 -38.96 40.14
CA SER A 2 18.16 -37.83 39.18
C SER A 2 17.64 -37.95 37.74
N THR A 3 16.60 -37.15 37.49
CA THR A 3 16.09 -36.60 36.21
C THR A 3 16.95 -35.39 35.75
N PRO A 4 16.57 -34.58 34.72
CA PRO A 4 16.84 -34.72 33.28
C PRO A 4 17.58 -33.49 32.71
N ASP A 5 17.91 -33.45 31.41
CA ASP A 5 18.15 -32.16 30.74
C ASP A 5 17.66 -32.06 29.29
N GLN A 6 17.04 -30.90 29.07
CA GLN A 6 16.46 -30.21 27.91
C GLN A 6 16.81 -30.67 26.48
N GLN A 7 15.77 -30.89 25.67
CA GLN A 7 15.80 -30.54 24.25
C GLN A 7 14.79 -29.42 23.99
N GLN A 8 15.33 -28.28 23.55
CA GLN A 8 14.58 -27.12 23.08
C GLN A 8 14.31 -27.20 21.58
N SER A 9 13.13 -26.69 21.23
CA SER A 9 12.55 -26.28 19.95
C SER A 9 13.49 -25.94 18.78
N SER A 10 13.03 -26.26 17.57
CA SER A 10 13.07 -25.34 16.42
C SER A 10 11.96 -25.66 15.42
N SER A 11 10.83 -24.96 15.58
CA SER A 11 9.77 -24.82 14.59
C SER A 11 10.31 -24.04 13.38
N GLY A 12 10.18 -24.61 12.19
CA GLY A 12 10.61 -23.99 10.95
C GLY A 12 9.69 -22.82 10.55
N TYR A 13 10.23 -21.60 10.55
CA TYR A 13 9.58 -20.44 9.96
C TYR A 13 10.13 -20.24 8.54
N ASN A 14 9.25 -20.28 7.54
CA ASN A 14 9.54 -19.89 6.16
C ASN A 14 9.87 -18.39 6.12
N THR A 15 11.09 -18.06 5.68
CA THR A 15 11.53 -16.69 5.42
C THR A 15 11.50 -16.46 3.92
N ASN A 16 10.69 -15.51 3.44
CA ASN A 16 10.82 -15.01 2.06
C ASN A 16 12.01 -14.03 2.03
N GLU A 17 13.15 -14.49 1.52
CA GLU A 17 14.32 -13.65 1.27
C GLU A 17 14.19 -12.98 -0.11
N GLN A 18 14.16 -11.65 -0.15
CA GLN A 18 14.45 -10.86 -1.35
C GLN A 18 15.78 -10.11 -1.12
N HIS A 19 16.65 -10.16 -2.13
CA HIS A 19 17.96 -9.52 -2.15
C HIS A 19 17.93 -8.29 -3.07
N ASP A 20 18.38 -7.14 -2.57
CA ASP A 20 18.79 -5.99 -3.41
C ASP A 20 20.30 -6.03 -3.70
N GLU A 21 20.71 -5.47 -4.84
CA GLU A 21 22.06 -5.50 -5.46
C GLU A 21 23.22 -4.89 -4.63
N GLN A 22 23.04 -4.61 -3.34
CA GLN A 22 24.12 -4.18 -2.44
C GLN A 22 24.10 -4.90 -1.09
N GLY A 23 23.90 -6.22 -1.08
CA GLY A 23 24.47 -7.13 -0.07
C GLY A 23 24.24 -6.85 1.42
N LYS A 24 23.24 -6.03 1.80
CA LYS A 24 22.92 -5.72 3.20
C LYS A 24 21.55 -6.29 3.55
N ARG A 25 21.52 -7.19 4.55
CA ARG A 25 20.28 -7.74 5.15
C ARG A 25 19.47 -6.62 5.78
N ILE A 26 18.28 -6.33 5.24
CA ILE A 26 17.28 -5.49 5.90
C ILE A 26 16.31 -6.42 6.62
N ARG A 27 16.25 -6.36 7.96
CA ARG A 27 15.19 -7.02 8.74
C ARG A 27 13.97 -6.10 8.76
N ILE A 28 12.88 -6.53 8.13
CA ILE A 28 11.56 -5.89 8.26
C ILE A 28 10.84 -6.59 9.42
N PRO A 29 10.46 -5.89 10.51
CA PRO A 29 9.62 -6.49 11.54
C PRO A 29 8.19 -6.65 11.00
N VAL A 30 7.73 -7.90 10.89
CA VAL A 30 6.31 -8.23 10.72
C VAL A 30 5.62 -8.08 12.07
N SER A 31 4.74 -7.09 12.18
CA SER A 31 3.83 -6.97 13.32
C SER A 31 2.83 -8.12 13.28
N SER A 32 3.01 -9.07 14.20
CA SER A 32 2.06 -10.15 14.46
C SER A 32 0.78 -9.59 15.07
N SER A 33 -0.35 -9.87 14.42
CA SER A 33 -1.68 -9.74 15.03
C SER A 33 -1.86 -10.79 16.11
N SER A 34 -2.29 -10.36 17.31
CA SER A 34 -2.90 -11.26 18.31
C SER A 34 -4.42 -11.06 18.33
N PRO A 35 -5.21 -12.13 18.56
CA PRO A 35 -6.66 -12.12 18.49
C PRO A 35 -7.27 -11.60 19.78
N SER A 36 -8.43 -10.94 19.71
CA SER A 36 -9.28 -10.70 20.87
C SER A 36 -10.73 -10.70 20.40
N ASP A 37 -11.47 -11.69 20.88
CA ASP A 37 -12.91 -11.85 20.76
C ASP A 37 -13.65 -10.70 21.46
N HIS A 38 -14.71 -10.19 20.84
CA HIS A 38 -15.88 -9.67 21.55
C HIS A 38 -17.12 -9.63 20.65
N ASP A 39 -18.23 -10.06 21.26
CA ASP A 39 -19.57 -10.30 20.73
C ASP A 39 -20.33 -9.10 20.12
N ALA A 40 -21.21 -9.50 19.18
CA ALA A 40 -22.59 -9.04 18.98
C ALA A 40 -22.93 -7.57 18.63
N ASN A 41 -23.38 -7.43 17.37
CA ASN A 41 -24.69 -6.89 16.99
C ASN A 41 -24.89 -5.36 17.00
N HIS A 42 -24.90 -4.73 15.81
CA HIS A 42 -25.96 -3.80 15.39
C HIS A 42 -25.98 -3.66 13.87
N GLY A 43 -27.16 -3.88 13.29
CA GLY A 43 -27.46 -3.62 11.89
C GLY A 43 -27.53 -2.12 11.59
N GLY A 44 -27.27 -1.78 10.34
CA GLY A 44 -27.33 -0.43 9.81
C GLY A 44 -26.99 -0.44 8.33
N ASP A 45 -28.02 -0.63 7.52
CA ASP A 45 -28.06 -0.38 6.08
C ASP A 45 -27.71 1.11 5.83
N ASP A 46 -26.85 1.41 4.86
CA ASP A 46 -26.81 2.70 4.16
C ASP A 46 -25.91 2.61 2.93
N THR A 47 -26.47 2.01 1.88
CA THR A 47 -26.10 2.35 0.51
C THR A 47 -26.73 3.69 0.17
N GLN A 48 -25.95 4.77 0.20
CA GLN A 48 -25.97 5.93 -0.72
C GLN A 48 -25.20 7.10 -0.12
N GLN A 49 -24.77 8.02 -1.00
CA GLN A 49 -24.00 9.25 -0.74
C GLN A 49 -22.48 8.98 -0.69
N ASN A 50 -21.61 9.55 -1.53
CA ASN A 50 -21.73 10.68 -2.41
C ASN A 50 -20.56 10.59 -3.41
N ARG A 51 -20.87 10.38 -4.69
CA ARG A 51 -19.91 10.59 -5.78
C ARG A 51 -19.67 12.09 -5.88
N LYS A 52 -18.55 12.56 -5.32
CA LYS A 52 -17.98 13.85 -5.72
C LYS A 52 -16.58 13.59 -6.25
N ALA A 53 -16.51 13.23 -7.54
CA ALA A 53 -15.34 13.50 -8.33
C ALA A 53 -15.15 15.02 -8.31
N THR A 54 -14.16 15.50 -7.58
CA THR A 54 -13.71 16.88 -7.67
C THR A 54 -13.10 17.04 -9.06
N ASN A 55 -13.92 17.49 -10.00
CA ASN A 55 -13.45 18.16 -11.21
C ASN A 55 -12.75 19.42 -10.72
N ILE A 56 -11.42 19.41 -10.73
CA ILE A 56 -10.64 20.64 -10.55
C ILE A 56 -10.58 21.27 -11.94
N ASP A 57 -11.56 22.12 -12.22
CA ASP A 57 -11.52 23.02 -13.37
C ASP A 57 -10.27 23.90 -13.24
N ASN A 58 -9.35 23.74 -14.18
CA ASN A 58 -8.01 24.33 -14.16
C ASN A 58 -8.02 25.80 -14.63
N ASP A 59 -9.08 26.56 -14.34
CA ASP A 59 -9.34 27.87 -14.94
C ASP A 59 -9.53 29.03 -13.93
N GLN A 60 -9.12 28.87 -12.68
CA GLN A 60 -9.08 29.97 -11.71
C GLN A 60 -7.78 29.96 -10.89
N LEU A 61 -6.67 30.31 -11.53
CA LEU A 61 -5.41 30.69 -10.86
C LEU A 61 -4.88 32.00 -11.43
N GLN A 62 -5.72 33.03 -11.45
CA GLN A 62 -5.28 34.41 -11.53
C GLN A 62 -6.21 35.29 -10.70
N GLN A 63 -5.76 35.72 -9.52
CA GLN A 63 -5.61 37.14 -9.17
C GLN A 63 -5.52 37.36 -7.65
N HIS A 64 -4.52 38.18 -7.29
CA HIS A 64 -4.27 38.95 -6.05
C HIS A 64 -4.09 38.13 -4.74
N GLY A 65 -2.98 38.27 -4.03
CA GLY A 65 -2.36 39.54 -3.61
C GLY A 65 -2.62 39.68 -2.11
N GLY A 66 -1.69 39.18 -1.30
CA GLY A 66 -1.72 39.25 0.15
C GLY A 66 -0.29 39.28 0.65
N ASP A 67 0.04 40.37 1.32
CA ASP A 67 1.36 40.81 1.72
C ASP A 67 2.00 39.84 2.72
N ASP A 68 3.01 39.09 2.28
CA ASP A 68 4.05 38.56 3.15
C ASP A 68 5.34 38.53 2.33
N ALA A 69 6.04 39.66 2.37
CA ALA A 69 7.39 39.76 1.85
C ALA A 69 8.25 38.69 2.54
N PRO A 70 8.99 37.84 1.82
CA PRO A 70 10.12 37.18 2.44
C PRO A 70 11.16 38.27 2.73
N GLU A 71 11.14 38.79 3.97
CA GLU A 71 12.25 39.52 4.58
C GLU A 71 13.46 38.58 4.67
N SER A 72 14.15 38.40 3.55
CA SER A 72 15.55 37.97 3.47
C SER A 72 16.02 38.07 2.02
N ALA A 73 15.80 39.24 1.39
CA ALA A 73 16.63 39.59 0.25
C ALA A 73 18.00 39.98 0.82
N VAL A 74 18.92 39.01 0.83
CA VAL A 74 20.33 39.25 1.12
C VAL A 74 20.83 40.31 0.13
N LYS A 75 20.75 41.59 0.51
CA LYS A 75 21.35 42.71 -0.21
C LYS A 75 22.86 42.66 0.02
N SER A 76 23.52 41.70 -0.61
CA SER A 76 24.95 41.81 -0.83
C SER A 76 25.15 42.49 -2.18
N ALA A 77 24.99 43.81 -2.20
CA ALA A 77 25.39 44.59 -3.36
C ALA A 77 26.91 44.48 -3.46
N ALA A 78 27.39 43.69 -4.42
CA ALA A 78 28.81 43.61 -4.73
C ALA A 78 29.34 45.04 -4.92
N SER A 79 30.47 45.38 -4.30
CA SER A 79 31.05 46.71 -4.47
C SER A 79 31.65 46.86 -5.87
N PRO A 80 31.65 48.08 -6.44
CA PRO A 80 32.29 48.33 -7.73
C PRO A 80 33.78 47.95 -7.66
N PRO A 81 34.34 47.39 -8.74
CA PRO A 81 35.76 47.10 -8.82
C PRO A 81 36.57 48.39 -8.66
N LYS A 82 37.70 48.30 -7.96
CA LYS A 82 38.63 49.41 -7.80
C LYS A 82 39.54 49.50 -9.02
N MET A 83 39.76 50.72 -9.50
CA MET A 83 40.62 51.06 -10.62
C MET A 83 41.62 52.16 -10.20
N ASP A 84 42.85 52.07 -10.71
CA ASP A 84 43.93 53.01 -10.37
C ASP A 84 43.72 54.41 -10.97
N ASN A 85 42.86 54.53 -12.00
CA ASN A 85 42.51 55.78 -12.63
C ASN A 85 41.21 56.37 -12.02
N PRO A 86 41.26 57.59 -11.45
CA PRO A 86 40.11 58.19 -10.74
C PRO A 86 38.93 58.52 -11.65
N ASP A 87 39.17 58.94 -12.90
CA ASP A 87 38.09 59.26 -13.85
C ASP A 87 37.35 58.00 -14.29
N LEU A 88 38.10 56.91 -14.50
CA LEU A 88 37.52 55.60 -14.77
C LEU A 88 36.75 55.06 -13.55
N GLN A 89 37.27 55.25 -12.32
CA GLN A 89 36.56 54.85 -11.10
C GLN A 89 35.22 55.59 -10.95
N ALA A 90 35.18 56.89 -11.27
CA ALA A 90 33.95 57.68 -11.20
C ALA A 90 32.88 57.17 -12.18
N MET A 91 33.28 56.79 -13.41
CA MET A 91 32.37 56.18 -14.38
C MET A 91 31.86 54.82 -13.92
N VAL A 92 32.74 53.97 -13.37
CA VAL A 92 32.34 52.66 -12.82
C VAL A 92 31.35 52.85 -11.68
N ASN A 93 31.63 53.76 -10.73
CA ASN A 93 30.72 54.04 -9.61
C ASN A 93 29.34 54.54 -10.07
N LYS A 94 29.26 55.19 -11.24
CA LYS A 94 28.00 55.65 -11.83
C LYS A 94 27.19 54.53 -12.49
N VAL A 95 27.83 53.62 -13.22
CA VAL A 95 27.14 52.57 -14.00
C VAL A 95 26.93 51.29 -13.18
N TRP A 96 27.79 51.03 -12.20
CA TRP A 96 27.79 49.81 -11.40
C TRP A 96 26.46 49.53 -10.67
N PRO A 97 25.81 50.51 -10.01
CA PRO A 97 24.50 50.25 -9.40
C PRO A 97 23.46 49.79 -10.41
N ALA A 98 23.40 50.42 -11.59
CA ALA A 98 22.47 50.04 -12.64
C ALA A 98 22.74 48.63 -13.19
N LEU A 99 24.03 48.28 -13.37
CA LEU A 99 24.43 46.93 -13.75
C LEU A 99 24.01 45.91 -12.68
N MET A 100 24.29 46.17 -11.41
CA MET A 100 23.92 45.26 -10.32
C MET A 100 22.42 45.07 -10.22
N THR A 101 21.61 46.13 -10.38
CA THR A 101 20.15 46.02 -10.44
C THR A 101 19.68 45.14 -11.60
N GLU A 102 20.27 45.27 -12.79
CA GLU A 102 19.90 44.44 -13.94
C GLU A 102 20.33 42.97 -13.74
N VAL A 103 21.49 42.74 -13.12
CA VAL A 103 21.97 41.40 -12.76
C VAL A 103 21.05 40.75 -11.72
N GLU A 104 20.67 41.47 -10.66
CA GLU A 104 19.72 40.99 -9.65
C GLU A 104 18.38 40.62 -10.29
N LYS A 105 17.83 41.53 -11.11
CA LYS A 105 16.57 41.30 -11.82
C LYS A 105 16.62 40.05 -12.70
N LYS A 106 17.69 39.88 -13.48
CA LYS A 106 17.88 38.69 -14.33
C LYS A 106 18.07 37.42 -13.50
N SER A 107 18.82 37.49 -12.41
CA SER A 107 19.04 36.35 -11.50
C SER A 107 17.71 35.89 -10.89
N THR A 108 16.94 36.80 -10.31
CA THR A 108 15.63 36.47 -9.73
C THR A 108 14.66 35.95 -10.79
N SER A 109 14.64 36.55 -11.98
CA SER A 109 13.81 36.05 -13.08
C SER A 109 14.18 34.63 -13.49
N MET A 110 15.49 34.33 -13.59
CA MET A 110 15.98 33.01 -13.97
C MET A 110 15.68 31.96 -12.89
N GLU A 111 15.83 32.33 -11.62
CA GLU A 111 15.48 31.49 -10.48
C GLU A 111 13.99 31.15 -10.48
N GLN A 112 13.12 32.15 -10.63
CA GLN A 112 11.67 31.94 -10.72
C GLN A 112 11.28 31.04 -11.90
N ASP A 113 11.89 31.22 -13.07
CA ASP A 113 11.62 30.38 -14.23
C ASP A 113 12.12 28.95 -14.06
N LEU A 114 13.23 28.75 -13.34
CA LEU A 114 13.72 27.43 -12.99
C LEU A 114 12.73 26.73 -12.05
N ILE A 115 12.29 27.42 -10.99
CA ILE A 115 11.32 26.90 -10.02
C ILE A 115 10.00 26.55 -10.71
N LYS A 116 9.45 27.45 -11.55
CA LYS A 116 8.20 27.20 -12.30
C LYS A 116 8.32 25.95 -13.18
N ARG A 117 9.39 25.84 -13.97
CA ARG A 117 9.61 24.67 -14.84
C ARG A 117 9.78 23.39 -14.05
N HIS A 118 10.48 23.44 -12.92
CA HIS A 118 10.64 22.30 -12.03
C HIS A 118 9.29 21.84 -11.45
N ASN A 119 8.49 22.77 -10.91
CA ASN A 119 7.19 22.46 -10.33
C ASN A 119 6.22 21.87 -11.36
N ILE A 120 6.19 22.41 -12.58
CA ILE A 120 5.36 21.86 -13.66
C ILE A 120 5.78 20.42 -13.99
N ARG A 121 7.08 20.16 -14.14
CA ARG A 121 7.58 18.80 -14.41
C ARG A 121 7.21 17.83 -13.30
N MET A 122 7.51 18.18 -12.05
CA MET A 122 7.19 17.33 -10.90
C MET A 122 5.68 17.08 -10.77
N MET A 123 4.85 18.11 -11.00
CA MET A 123 3.40 17.96 -10.94
C MET A 123 2.91 16.98 -12.01
N ASN A 124 3.41 17.08 -13.25
CA ASN A 124 3.04 16.16 -14.32
C ASN A 124 3.47 14.72 -14.00
N GLU A 125 4.69 14.53 -13.51
CA GLU A 125 5.19 13.21 -13.11
C GLU A 125 4.36 12.62 -11.96
N MET A 126 4.05 13.43 -10.94
CA MET A 126 3.24 13.00 -9.80
C MET A 126 1.81 12.67 -10.22
N GLN A 127 1.20 13.46 -11.10
CA GLN A 127 -0.13 13.17 -11.64
C GLN A 127 -0.15 11.83 -12.39
N GLU A 128 0.90 11.53 -13.15
CA GLU A 128 1.03 10.26 -13.85
C GLU A 128 1.19 9.08 -12.90
N VAL A 129 2.02 9.20 -11.85
CA VAL A 129 2.14 8.19 -10.79
C VAL A 129 0.80 7.95 -10.11
N VAL A 130 0.08 9.03 -9.75
CA VAL A 130 -1.27 8.92 -9.14
C VAL A 130 -2.25 8.23 -10.08
N ARG A 131 -2.20 8.50 -11.38
CA ARG A 131 -3.05 7.83 -12.38
C ARG A 131 -2.76 6.32 -12.42
N GLN A 132 -1.49 5.94 -12.43
CA GLN A 132 -1.08 4.53 -12.42
C GLN A 132 -1.54 3.82 -11.13
N ILE A 133 -1.37 4.45 -9.97
CA ILE A 133 -1.84 3.91 -8.67
C ILE A 133 -3.35 3.69 -8.69
N LYS A 134 -4.14 4.65 -9.21
CA LYS A 134 -5.60 4.51 -9.31
C LYS A 134 -6.01 3.31 -10.15
N ILE A 135 -5.37 3.11 -11.31
CA ILE A 135 -5.65 1.96 -12.18
C ILE A 135 -5.27 0.65 -11.48
N ALA A 136 -4.09 0.60 -10.84
CA ALA A 136 -3.64 -0.56 -10.10
C ALA A 136 -4.61 -0.92 -8.96
N LYS A 137 -5.11 0.09 -8.23
CA LYS A 137 -6.09 -0.09 -7.16
C LYS A 137 -7.39 -0.70 -7.68
N VAL A 138 -7.97 -0.13 -8.75
CA VAL A 138 -9.23 -0.65 -9.34
C VAL A 138 -9.05 -2.10 -9.78
N ARG A 139 -7.94 -2.43 -10.43
CA ARG A 139 -7.63 -3.81 -10.83
C ARG A 139 -7.47 -4.74 -9.63
N ASN A 140 -6.87 -4.28 -8.54
CA ASN A 140 -6.73 -5.06 -7.32
C ASN A 140 -8.10 -5.35 -6.69
N ASP A 141 -8.97 -4.35 -6.62
CA ASP A 141 -10.33 -4.48 -6.09
C ASP A 141 -11.17 -5.49 -6.90
N GLU A 142 -10.99 -5.54 -8.24
CA GLU A 142 -11.61 -6.54 -9.10
C GLU A 142 -11.12 -7.97 -8.80
N VAL A 143 -9.80 -8.14 -8.64
CA VAL A 143 -9.18 -9.42 -8.29
C VAL A 143 -9.69 -9.89 -6.92
N LEU A 144 -9.75 -8.98 -5.94
CA LEU A 144 -10.24 -9.30 -4.61
C LEU A 144 -11.72 -9.74 -4.63
N ARG A 145 -12.55 -9.05 -5.41
CA ARG A 145 -13.96 -9.43 -5.60
C ARG A 145 -14.10 -10.80 -6.24
N ALA A 146 -13.30 -11.09 -7.28
CA ALA A 146 -13.29 -12.38 -7.94
C ALA A 146 -12.82 -13.50 -6.98
N TYR A 147 -11.81 -13.22 -6.16
CA TYR A 147 -11.33 -14.12 -5.13
C TYR A 147 -12.43 -14.47 -4.14
N HIS A 148 -13.13 -13.47 -3.58
CA HIS A 148 -14.23 -13.72 -2.63
C HIS A 148 -15.39 -14.51 -3.25
N ALA A 149 -15.74 -14.24 -4.51
CA ALA A 149 -16.75 -15.02 -5.22
C ALA A 149 -16.34 -16.49 -5.35
N LYS A 150 -15.10 -16.75 -5.79
CA LYS A 150 -14.56 -18.11 -5.92
C LYS A 150 -14.39 -18.82 -4.59
N HIS A 151 -14.00 -18.10 -3.55
CA HIS A 151 -13.95 -18.63 -2.19
C HIS A 151 -15.35 -19.09 -1.74
N GLY A 152 -16.38 -18.27 -1.94
CA GLY A 152 -17.77 -18.65 -1.60
C GLY A 152 -18.29 -19.86 -2.41
N GLU A 153 -17.94 -19.95 -3.69
CA GLU A 153 -18.22 -21.13 -4.52
C GLU A 153 -17.52 -22.38 -3.98
N LEU A 154 -16.23 -22.27 -3.65
CA LEU A 154 -15.45 -23.38 -3.11
C LEU A 154 -15.98 -23.83 -1.74
N THR A 155 -16.31 -22.90 -0.84
CA THR A 155 -16.90 -23.21 0.46
C THR A 155 -18.17 -24.03 0.29
N ARG A 156 -19.08 -23.61 -0.60
CA ARG A 156 -20.31 -24.37 -0.89
C ARG A 156 -20.00 -25.77 -1.44
N ALA A 157 -19.11 -25.87 -2.42
CA ALA A 157 -18.73 -27.16 -3.00
C ALA A 157 -18.12 -28.11 -1.96
N VAL A 158 -17.28 -27.59 -1.05
CA VAL A 158 -16.70 -28.38 0.05
C VAL A 158 -17.78 -28.84 1.02
N THR A 159 -18.71 -27.96 1.41
CA THR A 159 -19.84 -28.33 2.26
C THR A 159 -20.66 -29.45 1.63
N ASP A 160 -21.03 -29.34 0.35
CA ASP A 160 -21.80 -30.38 -0.36
C ASP A 160 -21.09 -31.74 -0.37
N VAL A 161 -19.76 -31.73 -0.55
CA VAL A 161 -18.94 -32.96 -0.52
C VAL A 161 -18.92 -33.56 0.88
N VAL A 162 -18.76 -32.74 1.92
CA VAL A 162 -18.76 -33.19 3.32
C VAL A 162 -20.11 -33.80 3.69
N GLU A 163 -21.22 -33.16 3.32
CA GLU A 163 -22.58 -33.66 3.58
C GLU A 163 -22.83 -35.00 2.88
N LYS A 164 -22.44 -35.13 1.61
CA LYS A 164 -22.54 -36.40 0.86
C LYS A 164 -21.66 -37.48 1.47
N GLN A 165 -20.45 -37.15 1.88
CA GLN A 165 -19.54 -38.10 2.53
C GLN A 165 -20.11 -38.60 3.86
N GLN A 166 -20.74 -37.71 4.64
CA GLN A 166 -21.39 -38.09 5.90
C GLN A 166 -22.59 -39.01 5.65
N SER A 167 -23.43 -38.71 4.66
CA SER A 167 -24.55 -39.58 4.28
C SER A 167 -24.06 -40.97 3.89
N LEU A 168 -23.04 -41.05 3.03
CA LEU A 168 -22.47 -42.32 2.59
C LEU A 168 -21.86 -43.11 3.76
N SER A 169 -21.22 -42.43 4.70
CA SER A 169 -20.68 -43.07 5.91
C SER A 169 -21.79 -43.68 6.77
N ASN A 170 -22.92 -42.99 6.92
CA ASN A 170 -24.07 -43.51 7.67
C ASN A 170 -24.66 -44.75 6.98
N ASP A 171 -24.83 -44.69 5.65
CA ASP A 171 -25.32 -45.82 4.85
C ASP A 171 -24.40 -47.05 4.98
N LEU A 172 -23.08 -46.84 4.97
CA LEU A 172 -22.09 -47.91 5.15
C LEU A 172 -22.16 -48.56 6.53
N GLU A 173 -22.31 -47.79 7.61
CA GLU A 173 -22.46 -48.34 8.95
C GLU A 173 -23.77 -49.14 9.09
N ASP A 174 -24.85 -48.72 8.43
CA ASP A 174 -26.09 -49.49 8.40
C ASP A 174 -25.98 -50.78 7.58
N VAL A 175 -25.29 -50.76 6.44
CA VAL A 175 -24.97 -51.98 5.67
C VAL A 175 -24.15 -52.94 6.51
N LYS A 176 -23.11 -52.45 7.19
CA LYS A 176 -22.25 -53.25 8.07
C LYS A 176 -23.06 -53.87 9.22
N ARG A 177 -23.99 -53.11 9.81
CA ARG A 177 -24.90 -53.60 10.85
C ARG A 177 -25.80 -54.73 10.33
N LYS A 178 -26.45 -54.53 9.17
CA LYS A 178 -27.31 -55.54 8.53
C LYS A 178 -26.52 -56.80 8.18
N MET A 179 -25.29 -56.65 7.67
CA MET A 179 -24.42 -57.77 7.34
C MET A 179 -24.01 -58.57 8.58
N ALA A 180 -23.72 -57.90 9.69
CA ALA A 180 -23.45 -58.56 10.97
C ALA A 180 -24.67 -59.35 11.48
N GLN A 181 -25.88 -58.78 11.38
CA GLN A 181 -27.12 -59.46 11.76
C GLN A 181 -27.38 -60.70 10.90
N LEU A 182 -27.27 -60.58 9.57
CA LEU A 182 -27.40 -61.70 8.64
C LEU A 182 -26.41 -62.81 8.93
N LYS A 183 -25.15 -62.46 9.21
CA LYS A 183 -24.11 -63.43 9.58
C LYS A 183 -24.50 -64.17 10.87
N GLN A 184 -24.95 -63.45 11.89
CA GLN A 184 -25.38 -64.05 13.15
C GLN A 184 -26.59 -64.98 12.97
N GLU A 185 -27.60 -64.56 12.21
CA GLU A 185 -28.79 -65.37 11.92
C GLU A 185 -28.41 -66.66 11.18
N LEU A 186 -27.51 -66.56 10.19
CA LEU A 186 -26.99 -67.73 9.48
C LEU A 186 -26.24 -68.68 10.42
N THR A 187 -25.36 -68.16 11.29
CA THR A 187 -24.64 -68.96 12.28
C THR A 187 -25.61 -69.73 13.18
N LEU A 188 -26.64 -69.06 13.71
CA LEU A 188 -27.64 -69.71 14.57
C LEU A 188 -28.43 -70.81 13.84
N ARG A 189 -28.75 -70.63 12.55
CA ARG A 189 -29.44 -71.66 11.75
C ARG A 189 -28.53 -72.86 11.48
N CYS A 190 -27.25 -72.64 11.18
CA CYS A 190 -26.30 -73.70 10.88
C CYS A 190 -25.80 -74.46 12.12
N GLU A 191 -25.76 -73.81 13.29
CA GLU A 191 -25.33 -74.43 14.55
C GLU A 191 -26.50 -74.95 15.39
N GLY A 192 -27.75 -74.58 15.05
CA GLY A 192 -28.97 -75.01 15.73
C GLY A 192 -29.62 -76.31 15.20
N GLU A 193 -29.03 -76.92 14.15
CA GLU A 193 -29.39 -78.27 13.68
C GLU A 193 -28.42 -79.32 14.27
N ILE A 194 -28.52 -79.59 15.58
CA ILE A 194 -28.01 -80.82 16.23
C ILE A 194 -29.06 -81.30 17.23
#